data_AF-A0A5B8XW43-F1
#
_entry.id   AF-A0A5B8XW43-F1
#
_cell.length_a   1.000
_cell.length_b   1.000
_cell.length_c   1.000
_cell.angle_alpha   90.00
_cell.angle_beta   90.00
_cell.angle_gamma   90.00
#
_symmetry.space_group_name_H-M   'P 1'
#
loop_
_entity.id
_entity.type
_entity.pdbx_description
1 polymer ?
#
loop_
_entity_poly.entity_id
_entity_poly.type
_entity_poly.pdbx_seq_one_letter_code
_entity_poly.pdbx_strand_id
1 'polypeptide(L)'
;MDLKTMYTSRCAVLLTLILTACGGDEPELAPIVYGADDGDSCTTAADCAGDSCLQDFSGWPQGYCTTTDCLADGCTGEGAVCLALDAVQSMCFQSCSTGQDCRTGYACEIVAGTRVCKTPSTDGPSPGDPGSACERAEDCNSGQICETALPGGYCTSRDCETCPGNSTCAQTPAGTLCAATCEGTRDCRPGYICDDDWGGSFCVPFDAPAPNVTFEETSEALGITCNAVQVGQDGDKYRWEIEYTVDATWTGYTLVPMVRTGRVDVGSVIGPEENIDLINDYIHHNLRAVDEPLDNYEPVGIYKTVSYDWPFMVPYSPARQNLVQAGNHTLRVTTDGDTPCLYILPSNPQAARLDLNIHLFGVPGINASNAQANADVQEVLDGVNTIFEKAGLQLGDVRFYDPDRESLERYQIVRGFPDLRKISALGQPRGPSLDEHLSVDVFWVEDILVGQTSGLILGLSAGVPGPPGMHGNANNGLIFRLADLGQDNAFVAQIMAHELGHYLGLRHTTETLHNGTDEASVFFKTMVDTQDPLDDTPVCSNVQFQGFGCPDAGNLMFPAVGGSTADIEISEQQAAVLKLNPFVK
;
A
#
# COMPACT_ATOMS: atom_id res chain seq x y z
N MET A 1 43.38 27.14 32.47
CA MET A 1 44.29 26.06 32.90
C MET A 1 44.06 24.90 31.95
N ASP A 2 45.17 24.33 31.49
CA ASP A 2 45.35 23.74 30.17
C ASP A 2 45.37 22.21 30.19
N LEU A 3 44.97 21.63 29.04
CA LEU A 3 45.35 20.34 28.42
C LEU A 3 45.65 19.04 29.21
N LYS A 4 44.89 17.98 28.83
CA LYS A 4 45.32 16.70 28.17
C LYS A 4 46.35 15.71 28.80
N THR A 5 45.87 14.45 28.91
CA THR A 5 46.50 13.14 28.54
C THR A 5 47.57 12.45 29.43
N MET A 6 47.37 11.15 29.73
CA MET A 6 48.36 10.02 29.73
C MET A 6 47.67 8.69 30.15
N TYR A 7 47.54 7.67 29.28
CA TYR A 7 48.46 6.58 28.87
C TYR A 7 48.58 5.34 29.80
N THR A 8 48.10 4.19 29.27
CA THR A 8 48.63 2.80 29.27
C THR A 8 48.94 2.00 30.56
N SER A 9 48.46 0.74 30.58
CA SER A 9 49.33 -0.45 30.64
C SER A 9 48.58 -1.77 30.35
N ARG A 10 49.16 -2.59 29.47
CA ARG A 10 48.82 -4.00 29.21
C ARG A 10 50.08 -4.86 29.46
N CYS A 11 49.81 -6.11 29.85
CA CYS A 11 50.59 -7.34 29.63
C CYS A 11 51.89 -7.62 30.41
N ALA A 12 51.81 -8.70 31.18
CA ALA A 12 52.88 -9.68 31.35
C ALA A 12 52.23 -11.07 31.43
N VAL A 13 52.82 -12.09 30.78
CA VAL A 13 53.10 -13.46 31.28
C VAL A 13 53.31 -14.46 30.13
N LEU A 14 54.55 -14.99 30.08
CA LEU A 14 55.04 -16.33 29.68
C LEU A 14 54.73 -16.85 28.25
N LEU A 15 55.64 -17.51 27.53
CA LEU A 15 56.65 -18.48 27.95
C LEU A 15 57.75 -18.64 26.88
N THR A 16 58.97 -18.85 27.34
CA THR A 16 60.23 -19.03 26.58
C THR A 16 60.56 -20.52 26.37
N LEU A 17 61.19 -20.89 25.24
CA LEU A 17 62.14 -22.02 24.97
C LEU A 17 62.15 -22.24 23.43
N ILE A 18 63.23 -22.28 22.61
CA ILE A 18 64.67 -22.59 22.70
C ILE A 18 65.41 -21.90 21.52
N LEU A 19 66.69 -21.57 21.73
CA LEU A 19 67.63 -21.01 20.75
C LEU A 19 68.33 -22.07 19.87
N THR A 20 68.70 -21.63 18.65
CA THR A 20 69.84 -22.02 17.77
C THR A 20 69.81 -23.35 17.00
N ALA A 21 69.60 -23.28 15.68
CA ALA A 21 70.60 -23.55 14.62
C ALA A 21 69.93 -23.67 13.24
N CYS A 22 70.27 -22.77 12.31
CA CYS A 22 70.48 -22.98 10.86
C CYS A 22 70.36 -21.62 10.15
N GLY A 23 71.46 -21.18 9.53
CA GLY A 23 71.41 -20.10 8.55
C GLY A 23 70.68 -20.58 7.30
N GLY A 24 69.75 -19.76 6.82
CA GLY A 24 69.00 -19.94 5.59
C GLY A 24 68.33 -18.61 5.24
N ASP A 25 68.43 -18.25 3.96
CA ASP A 25 68.10 -16.98 3.33
C ASP A 25 66.77 -16.32 3.78
N GLU A 26 66.76 -14.99 3.87
CA GLU A 26 65.53 -14.20 4.05
C GLU A 26 64.54 -14.50 2.91
N PRO A 27 63.29 -14.88 3.20
CA PRO A 27 62.28 -14.96 2.17
C PRO A 27 61.88 -13.55 1.77
N GLU A 28 62.18 -13.19 0.53
CA GLU A 28 61.58 -12.06 -0.17
C GLU A 28 60.05 -12.22 -0.07
N LEU A 29 59.38 -11.33 0.67
CA LEU A 29 57.93 -11.30 0.76
C LEU A 29 57.38 -11.10 -0.65
N ALA A 30 56.72 -12.12 -1.19
CA ALA A 30 56.03 -12.01 -2.47
C ALA A 30 55.01 -10.85 -2.38
N PRO A 31 54.91 -10.00 -3.42
CA PRO A 31 53.91 -8.93 -3.45
C PRO A 31 52.52 -9.53 -3.31
N ILE A 32 51.73 -8.98 -2.40
CA ILE A 32 50.30 -9.28 -2.29
C ILE A 32 49.67 -8.76 -3.59
N VAL A 33 49.24 -9.68 -4.45
CA VAL A 33 48.45 -9.34 -5.64
C VAL A 33 47.04 -9.08 -5.13
N TYR A 34 46.67 -7.81 -4.98
CA TYR A 34 45.27 -7.44 -4.83
C TYR A 34 44.59 -7.65 -6.19
N GLY A 35 43.41 -8.27 -6.20
CA GLY A 35 42.58 -8.37 -7.41
C GLY A 35 42.25 -6.98 -7.96
N ALA A 36 41.72 -6.94 -9.18
CA ALA A 36 41.30 -5.71 -9.85
C ALA A 36 40.12 -5.05 -9.12
N ASP A 37 40.02 -3.73 -9.23
CA ASP A 37 39.04 -2.92 -8.52
C ASP A 37 37.64 -3.04 -9.16
N ASP A 38 36.60 -2.60 -8.45
CA ASP A 38 35.24 -2.60 -8.99
C ASP A 38 35.16 -1.71 -10.25
N GLY A 39 34.64 -2.26 -11.34
CA GLY A 39 34.61 -1.60 -12.66
C GLY A 39 35.65 -2.11 -13.65
N ASP A 40 36.72 -2.76 -13.18
CA ASP A 40 37.76 -3.33 -14.03
C ASP A 40 37.28 -4.57 -14.81
N SER A 41 38.03 -4.89 -15.88
CA SER A 41 37.82 -6.10 -16.68
C SER A 41 38.26 -7.35 -15.94
N CYS A 42 37.56 -8.46 -16.13
CA CYS A 42 37.92 -9.74 -15.51
C CYS A 42 37.52 -10.94 -16.37
N THR A 43 38.19 -12.08 -16.14
CA THR A 43 37.87 -13.35 -16.78
C THR A 43 37.39 -14.40 -15.79
N THR A 44 37.70 -14.26 -14.51
CA THR A 44 37.22 -15.12 -13.42
C THR A 44 37.02 -14.29 -12.15
N ALA A 45 36.26 -14.83 -11.19
CA ALA A 45 36.09 -14.21 -9.87
C ALA A 45 37.42 -13.92 -9.16
N ALA A 46 38.44 -14.77 -9.37
CA ALA A 46 39.77 -14.61 -8.78
C ALA A 46 40.56 -13.41 -9.32
N ASP A 47 40.09 -12.78 -10.41
CA ASP A 47 40.70 -11.58 -10.95
C ASP A 47 40.26 -10.32 -10.19
N CYS A 48 39.22 -10.40 -9.35
CA CYS A 48 38.56 -9.26 -8.72
C CYS A 48 38.85 -9.18 -7.23
N ALA A 49 39.03 -7.96 -6.70
CA ALA A 49 39.17 -7.73 -5.26
C ALA A 49 37.86 -8.01 -4.50
N GLY A 50 36.70 -7.80 -5.13
CA GLY A 50 35.37 -8.07 -4.60
C GLY A 50 34.84 -9.50 -4.80
N ASP A 51 35.71 -10.45 -5.19
CA ASP A 51 35.39 -11.87 -5.42
C ASP A 51 34.29 -12.18 -6.45
N SER A 52 33.74 -11.19 -7.18
CA SER A 52 32.75 -11.40 -8.22
C SER A 52 33.16 -10.79 -9.56
N CYS A 53 33.12 -11.61 -10.60
CA CYS A 53 33.35 -11.21 -11.97
C CYS A 53 32.08 -11.49 -12.81
N LEU A 54 31.39 -10.43 -13.22
CA LEU A 54 30.27 -10.53 -14.17
C LEU A 54 30.85 -10.78 -15.57
N GLN A 55 30.29 -11.69 -16.36
CA GLN A 55 30.91 -12.18 -17.60
C GLN A 55 30.15 -11.75 -18.86
N ASP A 56 30.79 -11.82 -20.03
CA ASP A 56 30.23 -11.45 -21.34
C ASP A 56 28.88 -12.10 -21.65
N PHE A 57 28.68 -13.37 -21.29
CA PHE A 57 27.41 -14.07 -21.52
C PHE A 57 26.25 -13.55 -20.66
N SER A 58 26.54 -12.73 -19.64
CA SER A 58 25.57 -12.04 -18.79
C SER A 58 25.36 -10.58 -19.21
N GLY A 59 25.84 -10.19 -20.40
CA GLY A 59 25.72 -8.83 -20.90
C GLY A 59 26.79 -7.88 -20.34
N TRP A 60 28.00 -8.35 -20.05
CA TRP A 60 29.13 -7.58 -19.50
C TRP A 60 30.42 -7.83 -20.32
N PRO A 61 30.68 -7.11 -21.42
CA PRO A 61 31.79 -7.40 -22.31
C PRO A 61 33.14 -7.20 -21.59
N GLN A 62 34.06 -8.11 -21.87
CA GLN A 62 35.38 -8.24 -21.25
C GLN A 62 35.34 -8.48 -19.73
N GLY A 63 34.20 -8.96 -19.22
CA GLY A 63 33.84 -9.12 -17.81
C GLY A 63 33.89 -7.83 -16.98
N TYR A 64 33.29 -7.80 -15.79
CA TYR A 64 33.23 -6.65 -14.87
C TYR A 64 33.42 -7.07 -13.42
N CYS A 65 34.47 -6.59 -12.77
CA CYS A 65 34.67 -6.79 -11.33
C CYS A 65 33.66 -5.99 -10.53
N THR A 66 33.01 -6.65 -9.57
CA THR A 66 32.07 -6.02 -8.65
C THR A 66 32.15 -6.71 -7.29
N THR A 67 31.82 -5.99 -6.22
CA THR A 67 31.57 -6.55 -4.89
C THR A 67 30.07 -6.70 -4.72
N THR A 68 29.60 -7.94 -4.55
CA THR A 68 28.19 -8.22 -4.21
C THR A 68 27.96 -8.03 -2.72
N ASP A 69 26.74 -7.65 -2.33
CA ASP A 69 26.42 -7.26 -0.95
C ASP A 69 27.29 -6.10 -0.43
N CYS A 70 27.57 -5.14 -1.32
CA CYS A 70 28.44 -4.00 -1.02
C CYS A 70 27.93 -3.08 0.09
N LEU A 71 26.66 -3.19 0.49
CA LEU A 71 26.16 -2.50 1.68
C LEU A 71 26.81 -3.05 2.96
N ALA A 72 27.13 -4.34 2.99
CA ALA A 72 27.88 -4.98 4.06
C ALA A 72 29.40 -4.87 3.82
N ASP A 73 29.84 -5.13 2.59
CA ASP A 73 31.26 -5.37 2.28
C ASP A 73 32.02 -4.12 1.76
N GLY A 74 31.30 -3.06 1.39
CA GLY A 74 31.87 -1.87 0.76
C GLY A 74 32.25 -2.10 -0.70
N CYS A 75 32.82 -1.06 -1.34
CA CYS A 75 33.36 -1.15 -2.70
C CYS A 75 34.88 -1.02 -2.71
N THR A 76 35.50 -1.66 -3.69
CA THR A 76 36.94 -1.63 -3.97
C THR A 76 37.23 -0.70 -5.16
N GLY A 77 38.30 0.10 -5.05
CA GLY A 77 38.67 1.08 -6.08
C GLY A 77 38.19 2.51 -5.84
N GLU A 78 38.91 3.47 -6.43
CA GLU A 78 38.52 4.88 -6.38
C GLU A 78 37.35 5.16 -7.33
N GLY A 79 36.27 5.71 -6.77
CA GLY A 79 35.09 6.11 -7.53
C GLY A 79 34.03 5.02 -7.71
N ALA A 80 34.20 3.85 -7.09
CA ALA A 80 33.14 2.85 -7.02
C ALA A 80 32.03 3.28 -6.04
N VAL A 81 30.77 3.04 -6.41
CA VAL A 81 29.58 3.32 -5.61
C VAL A 81 28.74 2.07 -5.46
N CYS A 82 28.26 1.83 -4.23
CA CYS A 82 27.38 0.72 -3.92
C CYS A 82 25.93 1.09 -4.25
N LEU A 83 25.26 0.31 -5.10
CA LEU A 83 23.86 0.49 -5.43
C LEU A 83 23.03 -0.72 -5.01
N ALA A 84 21.93 -0.48 -4.30
CA ALA A 84 20.90 -1.48 -4.06
C ALA A 84 20.06 -1.65 -5.34
N LEU A 85 20.02 -2.87 -5.87
CA LEU A 85 19.25 -3.20 -7.08
C LEU A 85 17.83 -3.66 -6.74
N ASP A 86 17.66 -4.29 -5.58
CA ASP A 86 16.37 -4.64 -4.98
C ASP A 86 16.50 -4.72 -3.45
N ALA A 87 15.49 -5.27 -2.77
CA ALA A 87 15.46 -5.37 -1.31
C ALA A 87 16.54 -6.30 -0.70
N VAL A 88 17.17 -7.16 -1.50
CA VAL A 88 18.12 -8.19 -1.03
C VAL A 88 19.47 -8.18 -1.77
N GLN A 89 19.59 -7.45 -2.88
CA GLN A 89 20.79 -7.44 -3.71
C GLN A 89 21.38 -6.02 -3.81
N SER A 90 22.66 -5.90 -3.44
CA SER A 90 23.47 -4.71 -3.70
C SER A 90 24.76 -5.10 -4.44
N MET A 91 25.24 -4.21 -5.32
CA MET A 91 26.52 -4.41 -6.00
C MET A 91 27.23 -3.08 -6.29
N CYS A 92 28.55 -3.14 -6.41
CA CYS A 92 29.39 -1.98 -6.73
C CYS A 92 29.44 -1.70 -8.22
N PHE A 93 29.34 -0.43 -8.58
CA PHE A 93 29.58 0.05 -9.94
C PHE A 93 30.56 1.22 -9.92
N GLN A 94 31.37 1.35 -10.97
CA GLN A 94 32.20 2.53 -11.17
C GLN A 94 31.31 3.75 -11.46
N SER A 95 31.46 4.82 -10.68
CA SER A 95 30.75 6.08 -10.94
C SER A 95 31.27 6.77 -12.19
N CYS A 96 30.41 7.57 -12.82
CA CYS A 96 30.77 8.32 -14.03
C CYS A 96 30.08 9.69 -14.07
N SER A 97 30.71 10.65 -14.72
CA SER A 97 30.09 11.94 -15.07
C SER A 97 29.61 11.94 -16.53
N THR A 98 30.38 11.28 -17.40
CA THR A 98 30.13 11.18 -18.85
C THR A 98 30.45 9.78 -19.36
N GLY A 99 29.97 9.44 -20.56
CA GLY A 99 30.30 8.15 -21.19
C GLY A 99 31.80 7.93 -21.44
N GLN A 100 32.64 8.98 -21.43
CA GLN A 100 34.09 8.85 -21.58
C GLN A 100 34.78 8.30 -20.34
N ASP A 101 34.12 8.38 -19.17
CA ASP A 101 34.62 7.82 -17.91
C ASP A 101 34.48 6.29 -17.89
N CYS A 102 33.68 5.74 -18.80
CA CYS A 102 33.42 4.32 -18.91
C CYS A 102 34.33 3.66 -19.94
N ARG A 103 34.74 2.41 -19.64
CA ARG A 103 35.56 1.61 -20.56
C ARG A 103 34.77 1.22 -21.81
N THR A 104 35.49 0.86 -22.87
CA THR A 104 34.90 0.42 -24.14
C THR A 104 33.90 -0.73 -23.92
N GLY A 105 32.66 -0.55 -24.39
CA GLY A 105 31.55 -1.49 -24.18
C GLY A 105 30.61 -1.13 -23.04
N TYR A 106 30.85 0.00 -22.36
CA TYR A 106 30.09 0.52 -21.24
C TYR A 106 29.64 1.96 -21.52
N ALA A 107 28.49 2.34 -20.99
CA ALA A 107 27.94 3.68 -21.05
C ALA A 107 27.71 4.22 -19.63
N CYS A 108 27.74 5.54 -19.51
CA CYS A 108 27.41 6.21 -18.27
C CYS A 108 25.89 6.33 -18.16
N GLU A 109 25.27 5.48 -17.36
CA GLU A 109 23.82 5.39 -17.17
C GLU A 109 23.42 5.75 -15.74
N ILE A 110 22.19 6.24 -15.55
CA ILE A 110 21.65 6.52 -14.22
C ILE A 110 20.97 5.24 -13.70
N VAL A 111 21.49 4.68 -12.61
CA VAL A 111 20.93 3.52 -11.91
C VAL A 111 20.65 3.93 -10.48
N ALA A 112 19.40 3.78 -10.03
CA ALA A 112 18.95 4.22 -8.69
C ALA A 112 19.36 5.68 -8.35
N GLY A 113 19.21 6.59 -9.32
CA GLY A 113 19.55 8.02 -9.16
C GLY A 113 21.05 8.34 -9.18
N THR A 114 21.92 7.36 -9.41
CA THR A 114 23.37 7.54 -9.43
C THR A 114 23.94 7.20 -10.81
N ARG A 115 24.83 8.05 -11.34
CA ARG A 115 25.51 7.81 -12.62
C ARG A 115 26.63 6.80 -12.47
N VAL A 116 26.51 5.68 -13.18
CA VAL A 116 27.46 4.56 -13.12
C VAL A 116 27.75 3.97 -14.49
N CYS A 117 28.93 3.39 -14.65
CA CYS A 117 29.33 2.66 -15.85
C CYS A 117 28.71 1.27 -15.85
N LYS A 118 27.70 1.09 -16.70
CA LYS A 118 27.05 -0.20 -16.98
C LYS A 118 27.10 -0.48 -18.47
N THR A 119 26.90 -1.73 -18.86
CA THR A 119 26.67 -2.01 -20.27
C THR A 119 25.45 -1.25 -20.77
N PRO A 120 25.53 -0.66 -21.98
CA PRO A 120 24.38 -0.02 -22.58
C PRO A 120 23.24 -1.03 -22.57
N SER A 121 22.10 -0.66 -22.00
CA SER A 121 20.89 -1.46 -22.20
C SER A 121 20.71 -1.65 -23.70
N THR A 122 20.81 -2.88 -24.19
CA THR A 122 20.61 -3.15 -25.63
C THR A 122 19.15 -2.95 -26.05
N ASP A 123 18.26 -2.79 -25.07
CA ASP A 123 16.82 -2.86 -25.23
C ASP A 123 16.14 -1.53 -24.81
N GLY A 124 16.88 -0.42 -24.73
CA GLY A 124 16.34 0.92 -24.45
C GLY A 124 16.77 1.97 -25.48
N PRO A 125 16.12 3.14 -25.52
CA PRO A 125 16.52 4.24 -26.40
C PRO A 125 17.95 4.69 -26.07
N SER A 126 18.74 5.01 -27.10
CA SER A 126 20.12 5.49 -26.91
C SER A 126 20.11 6.79 -26.12
N PRO A 127 21.08 7.06 -25.22
CA PRO A 127 21.09 8.27 -24.41
C PRO A 127 20.83 9.54 -25.23
N GLY A 128 19.81 10.29 -24.82
CA GLY A 128 19.36 11.53 -25.46
C GLY A 128 18.36 11.36 -26.60
N ASP A 129 18.03 10.14 -27.02
CA ASP A 129 16.92 9.85 -27.94
C ASP A 129 15.56 9.90 -27.24
N PRO A 130 14.45 10.00 -28.00
CA PRO A 130 13.14 10.01 -27.38
C PRO A 130 12.92 8.77 -26.50
N GLY A 131 12.42 8.98 -25.29
CA GLY A 131 12.30 7.94 -24.27
C GLY A 131 13.47 7.75 -23.33
N SER A 132 14.59 8.44 -23.58
CA SER A 132 15.72 8.47 -22.65
C SER A 132 15.41 9.31 -21.41
N ALA A 133 16.04 8.95 -20.29
CA ALA A 133 16.03 9.75 -19.07
C ALA A 133 16.73 11.10 -19.28
N CYS A 134 16.25 12.14 -18.60
CA CYS A 134 16.87 13.45 -18.61
C CYS A 134 16.49 14.24 -17.35
N GLU A 135 17.34 15.19 -16.95
CA GLU A 135 17.01 16.17 -15.90
C GLU A 135 16.89 17.58 -16.48
N ARG A 136 17.55 17.81 -17.62
CA ARG A 136 17.63 19.11 -18.30
C ARG A 136 17.72 18.90 -19.81
N ALA A 137 17.46 19.97 -20.55
CA ALA A 137 17.41 19.92 -22.01
C ALA A 137 18.73 19.47 -22.65
N GLU A 138 19.88 19.71 -22.00
CA GLU A 138 21.19 19.31 -22.53
C GLU A 138 21.45 17.80 -22.45
N ASP A 139 20.65 17.05 -21.69
CA ASP A 139 20.73 15.59 -21.66
C ASP A 139 20.08 14.96 -22.91
N CYS A 140 19.33 15.75 -23.68
CA CYS A 140 18.62 15.30 -24.89
C CYS A 140 19.32 15.72 -26.18
N ASN A 141 19.10 14.96 -27.25
CA ASN A 141 19.65 15.26 -28.56
C ASN A 141 19.09 16.58 -29.13
N SER A 142 19.86 17.24 -29.98
CA SER A 142 19.53 18.56 -30.54
C SER A 142 18.12 18.59 -31.16
N GLY A 143 17.30 19.56 -30.74
CA GLY A 143 15.91 19.73 -31.20
C GLY A 143 14.88 18.98 -30.34
N GLN A 144 15.32 18.29 -29.29
CA GLN A 144 14.46 17.72 -28.27
C GLN A 144 14.44 18.61 -27.02
N ILE A 145 13.47 18.36 -26.15
CA ILE A 145 13.35 18.93 -24.82
C ILE A 145 13.37 17.79 -23.81
N CYS A 146 13.71 18.11 -22.56
CA CYS A 146 13.47 17.21 -21.45
C CYS A 146 12.08 17.49 -20.88
N GLU A 147 11.15 16.55 -21.04
CA GLU A 147 9.85 16.60 -20.37
C GLU A 147 10.00 16.10 -18.93
N THR A 148 10.28 17.05 -18.04
CA THR A 148 10.52 16.78 -16.61
C THR A 148 9.25 16.45 -15.83
N ALA A 149 8.06 16.64 -16.43
CA ALA A 149 6.79 16.22 -15.83
C ALA A 149 6.60 14.69 -15.87
N LEU A 150 7.35 13.97 -16.69
CA LEU A 150 7.29 12.51 -16.78
C LEU A 150 8.32 11.87 -15.81
N PRO A 151 8.02 10.71 -15.17
CA PRO A 151 8.89 10.07 -14.19
C PRO A 151 10.35 9.92 -14.65
N GLY A 152 11.30 10.48 -13.89
CA GLY A 152 12.73 10.44 -14.23
C GLY A 152 13.12 11.22 -15.49
N GLY A 153 12.24 12.14 -15.94
CA GLY A 153 12.34 13.00 -17.12
C GLY A 153 12.44 12.24 -18.44
N TYR A 154 11.83 12.76 -19.50
CA TYR A 154 11.73 12.03 -20.78
C TYR A 154 12.15 12.93 -21.94
N CYS A 155 13.21 12.54 -22.65
CA CYS A 155 13.60 13.24 -23.87
C CYS A 155 12.50 13.10 -24.92
N THR A 156 12.04 14.22 -25.50
CA THR A 156 10.96 14.23 -26.50
C THR A 156 10.94 15.51 -27.34
N SER A 157 10.04 15.60 -28.32
CA SER A 157 9.71 16.83 -29.06
C SER A 157 8.20 17.08 -29.04
N ARG A 158 7.76 18.32 -28.80
CA ARG A 158 6.34 18.68 -28.62
C ARG A 158 5.60 18.93 -29.93
N ASP A 159 6.33 19.28 -30.99
CA ASP A 159 5.70 19.72 -32.23
C ASP A 159 5.30 18.56 -33.14
N CYS A 160 5.78 17.33 -32.86
CA CYS A 160 5.39 16.09 -33.54
C CYS A 160 5.45 16.09 -35.08
N GLU A 161 5.97 17.15 -35.72
CA GLU A 161 6.04 17.28 -37.18
C GLU A 161 6.93 16.19 -37.78
N THR A 162 8.02 15.85 -37.06
CA THR A 162 8.89 14.71 -37.33
C THR A 162 9.47 14.20 -36.01
N CYS A 163 9.24 12.94 -35.69
CA CYS A 163 9.79 12.31 -34.49
C CYS A 163 11.15 11.65 -34.81
N PRO A 164 12.22 11.95 -34.03
CA PRO A 164 13.56 11.44 -34.32
C PRO A 164 13.76 10.00 -33.81
N GLY A 165 14.63 9.24 -34.47
CA GLY A 165 14.93 7.86 -34.06
C GLY A 165 13.75 6.90 -34.23
N ASN A 166 13.70 5.83 -33.41
CA ASN A 166 12.58 4.91 -33.33
C ASN A 166 11.50 5.47 -32.39
N SER A 167 10.86 6.57 -32.81
CA SER A 167 9.79 7.20 -32.05
C SER A 167 8.62 7.59 -32.96
N THR A 168 7.43 7.65 -32.37
CA THR A 168 6.20 8.06 -33.05
C THR A 168 5.53 9.20 -32.30
N CYS A 169 4.70 9.97 -32.99
CA CYS A 169 3.91 10.98 -32.30
C CYS A 169 2.80 10.31 -31.51
N ALA A 170 2.85 10.45 -30.19
CA ALA A 170 1.83 10.04 -29.26
C ALA A 170 0.96 11.23 -28.86
N GLN A 171 -0.36 11.03 -28.83
CA GLN A 171 -1.24 11.92 -28.08
C GLN A 171 -1.31 11.44 -26.65
N THR A 172 -0.98 12.31 -25.70
CA THR A 172 -1.14 12.09 -24.28
C THR A 172 -2.13 13.11 -23.71
N PRO A 173 -2.68 12.89 -22.50
CA PRO A 173 -3.48 13.90 -21.82
C PRO A 173 -2.77 15.25 -21.64
N ALA A 174 -1.43 15.25 -21.59
CA ALA A 174 -0.59 16.44 -21.46
C ALA A 174 -0.26 17.15 -22.79
N GLY A 175 -0.67 16.57 -23.93
CA GLY A 175 -0.40 17.08 -25.28
C GLY A 175 0.26 16.06 -26.20
N THR A 176 0.74 16.51 -27.35
CA THR A 176 1.48 15.68 -28.31
C THR A 176 2.95 15.62 -27.96
N LEU A 177 3.53 14.41 -27.98
CA LEU A 177 4.96 14.21 -27.78
C LEU A 177 5.49 13.09 -28.68
N CYS A 178 6.78 13.10 -28.99
CA CYS A 178 7.44 11.97 -29.62
C CYS A 178 7.80 10.91 -28.58
N ALA A 179 7.14 9.75 -28.63
CA ALA A 179 7.33 8.64 -27.72
C ALA A 179 8.13 7.51 -28.38
N ALA A 180 9.06 6.89 -27.64
CA ALA A 180 9.80 5.73 -28.12
C ALA A 180 8.83 4.61 -28.50
N THR A 181 8.97 4.04 -29.70
CA THR A 181 8.17 2.90 -30.12
C THR A 181 8.64 1.63 -29.42
N CYS A 182 7.73 0.70 -29.16
CA CYS A 182 8.03 -0.59 -28.52
C CYS A 182 7.23 -1.73 -29.18
N GLU A 183 7.75 -2.94 -29.11
CA GLU A 183 7.05 -4.19 -29.41
C GLU A 183 6.54 -4.87 -28.13
N GLY A 184 7.17 -4.58 -26.98
CA GLY A 184 6.69 -4.95 -25.66
C GLY A 184 7.34 -4.14 -24.54
N THR A 185 6.85 -4.28 -23.30
CA THR A 185 7.31 -3.52 -22.13
C THR A 185 8.82 -3.57 -21.88
N ARG A 186 9.50 -4.63 -22.32
CA ARG A 186 10.96 -4.76 -22.16
C ARG A 186 11.76 -3.77 -23.01
N ASP A 187 11.15 -3.23 -24.06
CA ASP A 187 11.77 -2.21 -24.92
C ASP A 187 11.70 -0.81 -24.27
N CYS A 188 10.99 -0.72 -23.15
CA CYS A 188 10.83 0.51 -22.38
C CYS A 188 11.79 0.53 -21.19
N ARG A 189 12.27 1.73 -20.86
CA ARG A 189 13.11 1.92 -19.66
C ARG A 189 12.32 1.56 -18.38
N PRO A 190 13.00 1.21 -17.27
CA PRO A 190 12.33 1.00 -15.99
C PRO A 190 11.40 2.16 -15.62
N GLY A 191 10.19 1.83 -15.16
CA GLY A 191 9.14 2.81 -14.88
C GLY A 191 8.35 3.26 -16.12
N TYR A 192 8.46 2.56 -17.25
CA TYR A 192 7.67 2.76 -18.47
C TYR A 192 7.15 1.42 -19.01
N ILE A 193 5.96 1.42 -19.62
CA ILE A 193 5.35 0.25 -20.27
C ILE A 193 5.03 0.52 -21.74
N CYS A 194 4.94 -0.55 -22.51
CA CYS A 194 4.50 -0.48 -23.89
C CYS A 194 2.97 -0.50 -23.94
N ASP A 195 2.37 0.59 -24.43
CA ASP A 195 0.92 0.78 -24.56
C ASP A 195 0.56 0.93 -26.05
N ASP A 196 -0.49 0.22 -26.50
CA ASP A 196 -0.96 0.17 -27.89
C ASP A 196 -2.31 0.90 -28.15
N ASP A 197 -2.92 1.53 -27.14
CA ASP A 197 -4.28 2.08 -27.23
C ASP A 197 -4.39 3.42 -27.99
N TRP A 198 -3.26 4.02 -28.38
CA TRP A 198 -3.19 5.40 -28.88
C TRP A 198 -2.80 5.54 -30.35
N GLY A 199 -3.07 4.51 -31.17
CA GLY A 199 -2.77 4.52 -32.61
C GLY A 199 -1.36 4.06 -32.97
N GLY A 200 -0.67 3.39 -32.04
CA GLY A 200 0.63 2.75 -32.21
C GLY A 200 1.17 2.27 -30.85
N SER A 201 2.17 1.38 -30.85
CA SER A 201 2.78 0.86 -29.63
C SER A 201 3.99 1.72 -29.21
N PHE A 202 3.92 2.36 -28.05
CA PHE A 202 4.99 3.22 -27.54
C PHE A 202 5.13 3.20 -26.01
N CYS A 203 6.33 3.60 -25.54
CA CYS A 203 6.69 3.60 -24.13
C CYS A 203 6.10 4.81 -23.40
N VAL A 204 5.11 4.57 -22.55
CA VAL A 204 4.48 5.54 -21.65
C VAL A 204 4.91 5.29 -20.21
N PRO A 205 4.90 6.32 -19.33
CA PRO A 205 5.22 6.10 -17.93
C PRO A 205 4.36 4.99 -17.34
N PHE A 206 5.00 4.14 -16.56
CA PHE A 206 4.36 3.22 -15.64
C PHE A 206 3.88 4.04 -14.44
N ASP A 207 2.90 4.90 -14.67
CA ASP A 207 1.80 4.92 -13.71
C ASP A 207 1.20 3.55 -13.90
N ALA A 208 1.57 2.55 -13.08
CA ALA A 208 1.05 1.21 -13.29
C ALA A 208 -0.47 1.37 -13.44
N PRO A 209 -1.08 1.10 -14.62
CA PRO A 209 -2.47 0.72 -14.57
C PRO A 209 -2.44 -0.43 -13.57
N ALA A 210 -3.19 -0.29 -12.49
CA ALA A 210 -3.24 -1.35 -11.50
C ALA A 210 -3.40 -2.65 -12.27
N PRO A 211 -2.63 -3.69 -11.93
CA PRO A 211 -2.63 -4.91 -12.71
C PRO A 211 -4.08 -5.27 -12.97
N ASN A 212 -4.37 -5.64 -14.21
CA ASN A 212 -5.74 -5.97 -14.62
C ASN A 212 -6.11 -7.32 -13.98
N VAL A 213 -6.21 -7.32 -12.65
CA VAL A 213 -6.54 -8.44 -11.80
C VAL A 213 -8.02 -8.68 -12.03
N THR A 214 -8.29 -9.82 -12.65
CA THR A 214 -9.63 -10.26 -12.95
C THR A 214 -10.36 -10.64 -11.66
N PHE A 215 -11.69 -10.63 -11.69
CA PHE A 215 -12.48 -11.19 -10.59
C PHE A 215 -12.11 -12.66 -10.30
N GLU A 216 -11.68 -13.42 -11.31
CA GLU A 216 -11.28 -14.82 -11.10
C GLU A 216 -9.99 -14.93 -10.29
N GLU A 217 -9.01 -14.07 -10.56
CA GLU A 217 -7.78 -13.98 -9.75
C GLU A 217 -8.07 -13.50 -8.32
N THR A 218 -8.92 -12.47 -8.14
CA THR A 218 -9.38 -12.08 -6.80
C THR A 218 -10.10 -13.24 -6.10
N SER A 219 -10.99 -13.94 -6.81
CA SER A 219 -11.77 -15.05 -6.28
C SER A 219 -10.85 -16.20 -5.82
N GLU A 220 -9.79 -16.47 -6.56
CA GLU A 220 -8.77 -17.44 -6.20
C GLU A 220 -7.96 -16.97 -4.99
N ALA A 221 -7.48 -15.72 -5.00
CA ALA A 221 -6.68 -15.12 -3.93
C ALA A 221 -7.40 -15.13 -2.57
N LEU A 222 -8.68 -14.74 -2.57
CA LEU A 222 -9.52 -14.68 -1.38
C LEU A 222 -10.13 -16.04 -1.00
N GLY A 223 -10.07 -17.04 -1.89
CA GLY A 223 -10.72 -18.33 -1.67
C GLY A 223 -12.25 -18.25 -1.63
N ILE A 224 -12.86 -17.47 -2.53
CA ILE A 224 -14.32 -17.30 -2.58
C ILE A 224 -15.00 -18.61 -2.98
N THR A 225 -16.01 -19.00 -2.21
CA THR A 225 -16.82 -20.20 -2.44
C THR A 225 -18.29 -19.83 -2.61
N CYS A 226 -18.98 -20.46 -3.57
CA CYS A 226 -20.40 -20.21 -3.86
C CYS A 226 -21.21 -21.52 -3.79
N ASN A 227 -21.00 -22.28 -2.71
CA ASN A 227 -21.60 -23.60 -2.47
C ASN A 227 -22.86 -23.54 -1.58
N ALA A 228 -23.53 -22.38 -1.51
CA ALA A 228 -24.70 -22.19 -0.67
C ALA A 228 -25.86 -23.12 -1.05
N VAL A 229 -26.56 -23.64 -0.03
CA VAL A 229 -27.76 -24.48 -0.19
C VAL A 229 -28.99 -23.68 0.20
N GLN A 230 -29.96 -23.59 -0.71
CA GLN A 230 -31.23 -22.94 -0.42
C GLN A 230 -32.06 -23.83 0.54
N VAL A 231 -32.44 -23.28 1.69
CA VAL A 231 -33.17 -24.00 2.75
C VAL A 231 -34.58 -23.45 2.97
N GLY A 232 -34.93 -22.34 2.34
CA GLY A 232 -36.29 -21.81 2.39
C GLY A 232 -36.47 -20.50 1.66
N GLN A 233 -37.62 -19.88 1.91
CA GLN A 233 -38.01 -18.58 1.37
C GLN A 233 -38.79 -17.82 2.45
N ASP A 234 -38.58 -16.51 2.54
CA ASP A 234 -39.29 -15.58 3.41
C ASP A 234 -39.70 -14.36 2.57
N GLY A 235 -40.98 -14.32 2.20
CA GLY A 235 -41.48 -13.32 1.25
C GLY A 235 -40.80 -13.41 -0.13
N ASP A 236 -40.20 -12.31 -0.56
CA ASP A 236 -39.43 -12.16 -1.78
C ASP A 236 -37.96 -12.61 -1.65
N LYS A 237 -37.50 -12.93 -0.44
CA LYS A 237 -36.13 -13.35 -0.18
C LYS A 237 -36.00 -14.85 0.01
N TYR A 238 -34.88 -15.41 -0.41
CA TYR A 238 -34.52 -16.81 -0.22
C TYR A 238 -33.55 -16.98 0.95
N ARG A 239 -33.76 -18.02 1.75
CA ARG A 239 -32.86 -18.39 2.86
C ARG A 239 -31.87 -19.44 2.42
N TRP A 240 -30.61 -19.24 2.75
CA TRP A 240 -29.48 -20.07 2.36
C TRP A 240 -28.61 -20.46 3.57
N GLU A 241 -28.01 -21.63 3.47
CA GLU A 241 -26.99 -22.13 4.38
C GLU A 241 -25.66 -22.33 3.63
N ILE A 242 -24.57 -21.83 4.21
CA ILE A 242 -23.21 -21.97 3.68
C ILE A 242 -22.37 -22.68 4.74
N GLU A 243 -21.84 -23.84 4.40
CA GLU A 243 -20.94 -24.60 5.29
C GLU A 243 -19.51 -24.13 5.15
N TYR A 244 -18.80 -24.01 6.27
CA TYR A 244 -17.38 -23.70 6.31
C TYR A 244 -16.70 -24.36 7.51
N THR A 245 -15.37 -24.31 7.54
CA THR A 245 -14.57 -24.90 8.63
C THR A 245 -13.62 -23.86 9.20
N VAL A 246 -13.53 -23.82 10.53
CA VAL A 246 -12.56 -23.00 11.27
C VAL A 246 -11.45 -23.91 11.77
N ASP A 247 -10.20 -23.55 11.48
CA ASP A 247 -9.04 -24.31 11.95
C ASP A 247 -8.80 -24.07 13.45
N ALA A 248 -8.32 -25.08 14.16
CA ALA A 248 -8.05 -25.01 15.60
C ALA A 248 -6.92 -24.04 15.98
N THR A 249 -6.13 -23.60 15.01
CA THR A 249 -5.07 -22.60 15.20
C THR A 249 -5.55 -21.16 15.08
N TRP A 250 -6.77 -20.93 14.58
CA TRP A 250 -7.29 -19.58 14.37
C TRP A 250 -7.64 -18.93 15.71
N THR A 251 -7.13 -17.72 15.92
CA THR A 251 -7.47 -16.87 17.08
C THR A 251 -8.61 -15.90 16.79
N GLY A 252 -8.97 -15.78 15.52
CA GLY A 252 -10.11 -15.04 15.01
C GLY A 252 -10.13 -15.12 13.49
N TYR A 253 -11.20 -14.63 12.87
CA TYR A 253 -11.39 -14.63 11.42
C TYR A 253 -12.44 -13.62 11.01
N THR A 254 -12.38 -13.17 9.76
CA THR A 254 -13.42 -12.33 9.14
C THR A 254 -14.20 -13.15 8.14
N LEU A 255 -15.53 -13.15 8.28
CA LEU A 255 -16.48 -13.71 7.31
C LEU A 255 -16.98 -12.60 6.42
N VAL A 256 -17.01 -12.83 5.11
CA VAL A 256 -17.56 -11.87 4.15
C VAL A 256 -18.53 -12.58 3.21
N PRO A 257 -19.79 -12.77 3.63
CA PRO A 257 -20.87 -13.16 2.73
C PRO A 257 -21.14 -12.05 1.71
N MET A 258 -21.43 -12.47 0.47
CA MET A 258 -21.70 -11.55 -0.63
C MET A 258 -22.65 -12.18 -1.65
N VAL A 259 -23.27 -11.33 -2.48
CA VAL A 259 -24.05 -11.73 -3.65
C VAL A 259 -23.64 -10.87 -4.84
N ARG A 260 -23.74 -11.41 -6.06
CA ARG A 260 -23.42 -10.64 -7.28
C ARG A 260 -24.50 -9.61 -7.61
N THR A 261 -25.76 -9.96 -7.36
CA THR A 261 -26.91 -9.08 -7.51
C THR A 261 -27.82 -9.23 -6.31
N GLY A 262 -28.63 -8.21 -6.03
CA GLY A 262 -29.50 -8.17 -4.85
C GLY A 262 -28.72 -7.91 -3.55
N ARG A 263 -29.40 -8.08 -2.42
CA ARG A 263 -28.90 -7.81 -1.07
C ARG A 263 -28.64 -9.11 -0.33
N VAL A 264 -27.53 -9.17 0.41
CA VAL A 264 -27.31 -10.23 1.41
C VAL A 264 -27.66 -9.74 2.81
N ASP A 265 -28.46 -10.52 3.53
CA ASP A 265 -28.79 -10.32 4.92
C ASP A 265 -28.20 -11.46 5.76
N VAL A 266 -27.35 -11.16 6.75
CA VAL A 266 -26.87 -12.18 7.67
C VAL A 266 -27.89 -12.44 8.78
N GLY A 267 -28.05 -13.71 9.15
CA GLY A 267 -28.97 -14.12 10.20
C GLY A 267 -28.25 -14.69 11.41
N SER A 268 -27.47 -15.76 11.20
CA SER A 268 -26.78 -16.44 12.31
C SER A 268 -25.62 -17.30 11.82
N VAL A 269 -24.70 -17.59 12.72
CA VAL A 269 -23.72 -18.67 12.57
C VAL A 269 -24.09 -19.80 13.52
N ILE A 270 -24.19 -21.01 13.00
CA ILE A 270 -24.29 -22.23 13.82
C ILE A 270 -22.88 -22.78 13.99
N GLY A 271 -22.35 -22.72 15.21
CA GLY A 271 -21.08 -23.32 15.57
C GLY A 271 -21.24 -24.71 16.19
N PRO A 272 -20.11 -25.41 16.45
CA PRO A 272 -20.10 -26.71 17.09
C PRO A 272 -20.71 -26.74 18.50
N GLU A 273 -20.51 -25.67 19.28
CA GLU A 273 -20.95 -25.58 20.67
C GLU A 273 -21.97 -24.46 20.90
N GLU A 274 -21.82 -23.33 20.20
CA GLU A 274 -22.66 -22.15 20.39
C GLU A 274 -23.12 -21.57 19.04
N ASN A 275 -24.31 -20.99 19.02
CA ASN A 275 -24.83 -20.25 17.87
C ASN A 275 -24.60 -18.75 18.10
N ILE A 276 -24.23 -18.04 17.04
CA ILE A 276 -24.08 -16.59 17.04
C ILE A 276 -25.32 -15.98 16.37
N ASP A 277 -26.09 -15.17 17.09
CA ASP A 277 -27.15 -14.35 16.51
C ASP A 277 -26.52 -13.07 15.93
N LEU A 278 -26.33 -13.04 14.61
CA LEU A 278 -25.65 -11.91 13.97
C LEU A 278 -26.50 -10.64 13.97
N ILE A 279 -27.81 -10.75 14.18
CA ILE A 279 -28.71 -9.60 14.21
C ILE A 279 -28.64 -8.91 15.56
N ASN A 280 -28.68 -9.69 16.65
CA ASN A 280 -28.79 -9.15 18.00
C ASN A 280 -27.45 -9.10 18.74
N ASP A 281 -26.63 -10.15 18.67
CA ASP A 281 -25.36 -10.22 19.42
C ASP A 281 -24.23 -9.45 18.73
N TYR A 282 -24.39 -9.21 17.43
CA TYR A 282 -23.44 -8.50 16.56
C TYR A 282 -24.06 -7.25 15.93
N ILE A 283 -25.02 -6.64 16.62
CA ILE A 283 -25.76 -5.48 16.11
C ILE A 283 -24.85 -4.34 15.66
N HIS A 284 -23.70 -4.17 16.30
CA HIS A 284 -22.67 -3.19 15.94
C HIS A 284 -22.01 -3.46 14.58
N HIS A 285 -22.24 -4.58 13.92
CA HIS A 285 -21.84 -4.83 12.53
C HIS A 285 -22.99 -4.67 11.54
N ASN A 286 -24.19 -4.32 12.01
CA ASN A 286 -25.38 -4.22 11.17
C ASN A 286 -25.49 -2.91 10.39
N LEU A 287 -24.51 -1.98 10.54
CA LEU A 287 -24.49 -0.77 9.74
C LEU A 287 -24.24 -1.15 8.28
N ARG A 288 -25.35 -1.29 7.57
CA ARG A 288 -25.32 -1.52 6.13
C ARG A 288 -25.28 -0.18 5.46
N ALA A 289 -24.26 -0.04 4.66
CA ALA A 289 -23.96 1.16 3.94
C ALA A 289 -24.90 1.37 2.72
N VAL A 290 -25.98 0.58 2.65
CA VAL A 290 -26.94 0.46 1.53
C VAL A 290 -28.29 -0.12 2.00
N ASP A 291 -29.22 0.77 2.36
CA ASP A 291 -30.66 0.53 2.17
C ASP A 291 -31.19 1.26 0.90
N GLU A 292 -30.32 2.01 0.21
CA GLU A 292 -30.63 2.65 -1.08
C GLU A 292 -30.42 1.67 -2.24
N PRO A 293 -31.39 1.51 -3.16
CA PRO A 293 -31.26 0.64 -4.32
C PRO A 293 -30.06 1.02 -5.18
N LEU A 294 -29.12 0.09 -5.38
CA LEU A 294 -27.98 0.30 -6.28
C LEU A 294 -28.36 0.26 -7.78
N ASP A 295 -29.64 0.07 -8.10
CA ASP A 295 -30.19 -0.01 -9.45
C ASP A 295 -29.93 1.27 -10.30
N ASN A 296 -29.57 2.39 -9.67
CA ASN A 296 -29.23 3.66 -10.31
C ASN A 296 -27.71 3.90 -10.49
N TYR A 297 -26.86 2.93 -10.16
CA TYR A 297 -25.41 3.09 -10.24
C TYR A 297 -24.88 2.49 -11.53
N GLU A 298 -24.14 3.28 -12.30
CA GLU A 298 -23.34 2.75 -13.41
C GLU A 298 -22.36 1.71 -12.85
N PRO A 299 -22.14 0.59 -13.58
CA PRO A 299 -21.21 -0.45 -13.17
C PRO A 299 -19.77 0.10 -13.17
N VAL A 300 -19.29 0.50 -12.00
CA VAL A 300 -17.92 1.00 -11.78
C VAL A 300 -17.07 -0.05 -11.05
N GLY A 301 -15.75 0.04 -11.20
CA GLY A 301 -14.77 -0.85 -10.57
C GLY A 301 -14.53 -2.19 -11.26
N ILE A 302 -13.58 -2.99 -10.73
CA ILE A 302 -13.19 -4.31 -11.26
C ILE A 302 -14.40 -5.20 -11.47
N TYR A 303 -15.32 -5.15 -10.52
CA TYR A 303 -16.40 -6.12 -10.43
C TYR A 303 -17.63 -5.74 -11.24
N LYS A 304 -17.74 -4.47 -11.67
CA LYS A 304 -18.84 -3.93 -12.52
C LYS A 304 -20.26 -4.29 -12.04
N THR A 305 -20.38 -4.83 -10.84
CA THR A 305 -21.56 -5.34 -10.17
C THR A 305 -21.20 -5.24 -8.70
N VAL A 306 -21.93 -4.38 -7.98
CA VAL A 306 -21.64 -4.15 -6.58
C VAL A 306 -22.03 -5.41 -5.82
N SER A 307 -21.05 -6.09 -5.25
CA SER A 307 -21.36 -7.06 -4.22
C SER A 307 -21.88 -6.30 -3.02
N TYR A 308 -23.13 -6.53 -2.64
CA TYR A 308 -23.57 -6.24 -1.29
C TYR A 308 -22.90 -7.29 -0.41
N ASP A 309 -21.76 -6.93 0.14
CA ASP A 309 -21.04 -7.71 1.14
C ASP A 309 -21.47 -7.29 2.55
N TRP A 310 -21.30 -8.21 3.49
CA TRP A 310 -21.51 -7.92 4.89
C TRP A 310 -20.37 -8.53 5.73
N PRO A 311 -19.23 -7.84 5.83
CA PRO A 311 -18.09 -8.33 6.59
C PRO A 311 -18.38 -8.27 8.09
N PHE A 312 -18.00 -9.32 8.81
CA PHE A 312 -17.98 -9.32 10.27
C PHE A 312 -16.86 -10.18 10.82
N MET A 313 -16.25 -9.69 11.90
CA MET A 313 -15.12 -10.32 12.59
C MET A 313 -15.61 -11.23 13.72
N VAL A 314 -15.03 -12.42 13.85
CA VAL A 314 -15.28 -13.35 14.96
C VAL A 314 -13.93 -13.66 15.64
N PRO A 315 -13.74 -13.32 16.92
CA PRO A 315 -14.68 -12.58 17.75
C PRO A 315 -14.64 -11.09 17.39
N TYR A 316 -15.71 -10.36 17.70
CA TYR A 316 -15.66 -8.90 17.53
C TYR A 316 -14.81 -8.24 18.62
N SER A 317 -14.93 -8.72 19.87
CA SER A 317 -14.22 -8.18 21.01
C SER A 317 -13.56 -9.30 21.81
N PRO A 318 -12.52 -9.01 22.61
CA PRO A 318 -11.88 -10.00 23.46
C PRO A 318 -12.84 -10.74 24.41
N ALA A 319 -13.90 -10.05 24.87
CA ALA A 319 -14.93 -10.64 25.71
C ALA A 319 -15.72 -11.78 25.03
N ARG A 320 -15.66 -11.87 23.69
CA ARG A 320 -16.36 -12.87 22.87
C ARG A 320 -15.45 -13.95 22.32
N GLN A 321 -14.24 -14.11 22.86
CA GLN A 321 -13.27 -15.10 22.37
C GLN A 321 -13.80 -16.55 22.35
N ASN A 322 -14.77 -16.88 23.21
CA ASN A 322 -15.44 -18.18 23.23
C ASN A 322 -16.20 -18.53 21.93
N LEU A 323 -16.48 -17.54 21.08
CA LEU A 323 -17.16 -17.74 19.81
C LEU A 323 -16.22 -18.24 18.69
N VAL A 324 -14.89 -18.18 18.90
CA VAL A 324 -13.91 -18.76 17.98
C VAL A 324 -13.81 -20.26 18.26
N GLN A 325 -14.68 -21.03 17.63
CA GLN A 325 -14.77 -22.47 17.80
C GLN A 325 -14.12 -23.18 16.62
N ALA A 326 -13.32 -24.22 16.86
CA ALA A 326 -12.75 -25.02 15.79
C ALA A 326 -13.77 -26.03 15.24
N GLY A 327 -13.75 -26.27 13.92
CA GLY A 327 -14.59 -27.28 13.28
C GLY A 327 -15.65 -26.68 12.36
N ASN A 328 -16.71 -27.45 12.11
CA ASN A 328 -17.71 -27.14 11.10
C ASN A 328 -18.71 -26.10 11.61
N HIS A 329 -18.96 -25.10 10.77
CA HIS A 329 -19.93 -24.06 11.01
C HIS A 329 -20.91 -23.96 9.84
N THR A 330 -22.08 -23.40 10.10
CA THR A 330 -23.05 -23.05 9.06
C THR A 330 -23.44 -21.59 9.19
N LEU A 331 -23.14 -20.80 8.16
CA LEU A 331 -23.63 -19.43 8.03
C LEU A 331 -25.03 -19.44 7.41
N ARG A 332 -25.98 -18.78 8.06
CA ARG A 332 -27.34 -18.54 7.54
C ARG A 332 -27.47 -17.13 7.03
N VAL A 333 -27.82 -17.01 5.76
CA VAL A 333 -28.09 -15.74 5.09
C VAL A 333 -29.44 -15.75 4.37
N THR A 334 -29.95 -14.56 4.10
CA THR A 334 -31.13 -14.34 3.29
C THR A 334 -30.76 -13.40 2.13
N THR A 335 -31.25 -13.66 0.91
CA THR A 335 -30.99 -12.79 -0.26
C THR A 335 -32.19 -12.69 -1.19
N ASP A 336 -32.41 -11.53 -1.79
CA ASP A 336 -33.38 -11.30 -2.89
C ASP A 336 -32.77 -11.42 -4.30
N GLY A 337 -31.46 -11.71 -4.39
CA GLY A 337 -30.74 -11.84 -5.65
C GLY A 337 -30.12 -13.21 -5.87
N ASP A 338 -28.87 -13.22 -6.31
CA ASP A 338 -28.15 -14.44 -6.71
C ASP A 338 -27.82 -15.36 -5.53
N THR A 339 -27.38 -16.58 -5.85
CA THR A 339 -26.80 -17.51 -4.88
C THR A 339 -25.67 -16.82 -4.11
N PRO A 340 -25.69 -16.81 -2.76
CA PRO A 340 -24.67 -16.15 -1.98
C PRO A 340 -23.35 -16.91 -2.02
N CYS A 341 -22.26 -16.16 -1.99
CA CYS A 341 -20.90 -16.64 -1.87
C CYS A 341 -20.30 -16.20 -0.52
N LEU A 342 -19.21 -16.86 -0.12
CA LEU A 342 -18.49 -16.59 1.12
C LEU A 342 -16.99 -16.76 0.88
N TYR A 343 -16.21 -15.84 1.44
CA TYR A 343 -14.81 -16.11 1.77
C TYR A 343 -14.53 -15.78 3.24
N ILE A 344 -13.45 -16.36 3.73
CA ILE A 344 -13.06 -16.31 5.13
C ILE A 344 -11.57 -16.09 5.20
N LEU A 345 -11.15 -15.09 5.96
CA LEU A 345 -9.74 -14.82 6.18
C LEU A 345 -9.43 -14.94 7.67
N PRO A 346 -8.45 -15.78 8.06
CA PRO A 346 -8.01 -15.86 9.45
C PRO A 346 -7.31 -14.59 9.87
N SER A 347 -7.39 -14.28 11.17
CA SER A 347 -6.56 -13.23 11.76
C SER A 347 -5.11 -13.70 11.92
N ASN A 348 -4.18 -12.76 11.84
CA ASN A 348 -2.78 -12.99 12.21
C ASN A 348 -2.46 -12.13 13.46
N PRO A 349 -2.62 -12.66 14.69
CA PRO A 349 -2.44 -11.87 15.90
C PRO A 349 -0.98 -11.44 16.15
N GLN A 350 -0.02 -12.01 15.41
CA GLN A 350 1.41 -11.63 15.47
C GLN A 350 1.75 -10.53 14.46
N ALA A 351 0.83 -10.22 13.56
CA ALA A 351 0.97 -9.16 12.60
C ALA A 351 1.04 -7.78 13.27
N ALA A 352 1.73 -6.86 12.61
CA ALA A 352 1.92 -5.51 13.12
C ALA A 352 2.04 -4.46 12.02
N ARG A 353 1.78 -4.82 10.75
CA ARG A 353 1.88 -3.93 9.60
C ARG A 353 0.54 -3.76 8.90
N LEU A 354 0.28 -2.53 8.49
CA LEU A 354 -0.89 -2.19 7.68
C LEU A 354 -0.43 -1.51 6.39
N ASP A 355 -0.61 -2.20 5.27
CA ASP A 355 -0.28 -1.65 3.95
C ASP A 355 -1.40 -0.73 3.45
N LEU A 356 -1.03 0.38 2.82
CA LEU A 356 -1.97 1.38 2.30
C LEU A 356 -1.75 1.64 0.80
N ASN A 357 -2.87 1.84 0.10
CA ASN A 357 -2.93 2.34 -1.27
C ASN A 357 -3.68 3.69 -1.25
N ILE A 358 -2.95 4.79 -1.38
CA ILE A 358 -3.48 6.15 -1.31
C ILE A 358 -3.80 6.65 -2.71
N HIS A 359 -5.05 6.98 -2.97
CA HIS A 359 -5.52 7.50 -4.26
C HIS A 359 -5.79 9.01 -4.16
N LEU A 360 -5.14 9.81 -4.99
CA LEU A 360 -5.06 11.27 -4.84
C LEU A 360 -6.07 12.01 -5.74
N PHE A 361 -7.26 12.29 -5.20
CA PHE A 361 -8.34 13.02 -5.88
C PHE A 361 -8.30 14.52 -5.55
N GLY A 362 -7.40 15.25 -6.20
CA GLY A 362 -7.45 16.71 -6.24
C GLY A 362 -6.73 17.42 -5.11
N VAL A 363 -5.55 16.91 -4.73
CA VAL A 363 -4.67 17.55 -3.75
C VAL A 363 -3.77 18.57 -4.46
N PRO A 364 -3.90 19.88 -4.22
CA PRO A 364 -3.15 20.87 -4.99
C PRO A 364 -1.63 20.70 -4.85
N GLY A 365 -0.95 20.46 -5.97
CA GLY A 365 0.50 20.32 -6.01
C GLY A 365 1.05 18.98 -5.50
N ILE A 366 0.18 18.02 -5.16
CA ILE A 366 0.55 16.67 -4.75
C ILE A 366 -0.01 15.68 -5.77
N ASN A 367 0.84 14.75 -6.20
CA ASN A 367 0.50 13.66 -7.10
C ASN A 367 1.32 12.42 -6.70
N ALA A 368 1.06 11.27 -7.32
CA ALA A 368 1.70 10.02 -6.95
C ALA A 368 3.23 10.09 -7.01
N SER A 369 3.76 10.81 -8.02
CA SER A 369 5.20 10.94 -8.23
C SER A 369 5.94 11.74 -7.14
N ASN A 370 5.25 12.64 -6.43
CA ASN A 370 5.86 13.53 -5.45
C ASN A 370 5.37 13.32 -4.00
N ALA A 371 4.26 12.60 -3.80
CA ALA A 371 3.63 12.44 -2.49
C ALA A 371 4.56 11.79 -1.45
N GLN A 372 5.36 10.80 -1.86
CA GLN A 372 6.34 10.14 -0.99
C GLN A 372 7.41 11.11 -0.44
N ALA A 373 7.73 12.17 -1.18
CA ALA A 373 8.73 13.16 -0.79
C ALA A 373 8.11 14.45 -0.20
N ASN A 374 6.78 14.56 -0.19
CA ASN A 374 6.09 15.75 0.29
C ASN A 374 6.07 15.80 1.83
N ALA A 375 6.56 16.90 2.40
CA ALA A 375 6.72 17.04 3.85
C ALA A 375 5.39 16.95 4.62
N ASP A 376 4.31 17.54 4.10
CA ASP A 376 3.00 17.53 4.76
C ASP A 376 2.39 16.12 4.72
N VAL A 377 2.54 15.42 3.59
CA VAL A 377 2.14 14.01 3.46
C VAL A 377 2.88 13.13 4.46
N GLN A 378 4.20 13.30 4.58
CA GLN A 378 4.98 12.52 5.56
C GLN A 378 4.58 12.83 7.00
N GLU A 379 4.30 14.10 7.34
CA GLU A 379 3.82 14.47 8.68
C GLU A 379 2.47 13.82 9.02
N VAL A 380 1.55 13.73 8.04
CA VAL A 380 0.29 13.00 8.21
C VAL A 380 0.54 11.52 8.48
N LEU A 381 1.37 10.86 7.66
CA LEU A 381 1.69 9.44 7.82
C LEU A 381 2.41 9.14 9.15
N ASP A 382 3.33 10.01 9.57
CA ASP A 382 4.01 9.93 10.87
C ASP A 382 3.02 10.08 12.03
N GLY A 383 2.04 10.99 11.89
CA GLY A 383 0.95 11.16 12.85
C GLY A 383 0.06 9.91 12.97
N VAL A 384 -0.31 9.30 11.84
CA VAL A 384 -1.06 8.03 11.84
C VAL A 384 -0.23 6.92 12.50
N ASN A 385 1.05 6.81 12.16
CA ASN A 385 1.94 5.81 12.76
C ASN A 385 2.08 6.03 14.28
N THR A 386 2.22 7.28 14.74
CA THR A 386 2.26 7.62 16.18
C THR A 386 1.01 7.17 16.93
N ILE A 387 -0.16 7.28 16.31
CA ILE A 387 -1.43 6.80 16.90
C ILE A 387 -1.45 5.27 16.92
N PHE A 388 -1.15 4.62 15.78
CA PHE A 388 -1.26 3.16 15.62
C PHE A 388 -0.21 2.39 16.43
N GLU A 389 0.95 2.99 16.71
CA GLU A 389 1.96 2.42 17.59
C GLU A 389 1.44 2.19 19.02
N LYS A 390 0.43 2.94 19.48
CA LYS A 390 -0.24 2.71 20.77
C LYS A 390 -1.02 1.40 20.79
N ALA A 391 -1.47 0.93 19.64
CA ALA A 391 -2.02 -0.42 19.46
C ALA A 391 -0.94 -1.47 19.17
N GLY A 392 0.33 -1.08 19.02
CA GLY A 392 1.42 -1.97 18.57
C GLY A 392 1.35 -2.30 17.08
N LEU A 393 0.78 -1.39 16.28
CA LEU A 393 0.71 -1.46 14.83
C LEU A 393 1.61 -0.38 14.23
N GLN A 394 2.07 -0.61 13.01
CA GLN A 394 2.78 0.39 12.22
C GLN A 394 2.26 0.37 10.79
N LEU A 395 2.38 1.50 10.10
CA LEU A 395 2.18 1.49 8.66
C LEU A 395 3.24 0.60 8.01
N GLY A 396 2.80 -0.25 7.09
CA GLY A 396 3.66 -1.06 6.24
C GLY A 396 4.07 -0.27 5.01
N ASP A 397 3.92 -0.90 3.86
CA ASP A 397 4.15 -0.21 2.61
C ASP A 397 2.99 0.77 2.34
N VAL A 398 3.33 2.03 2.04
CA VAL A 398 2.40 3.07 1.61
C VAL A 398 2.68 3.41 0.15
N ARG A 399 1.64 3.41 -0.67
CA ARG A 399 1.74 3.63 -2.13
C ARG A 399 0.77 4.72 -2.56
N PHE A 400 1.12 5.45 -3.61
CA PHE A 400 0.32 6.55 -4.11
C PHE A 400 -0.11 6.32 -5.55
N TYR A 401 -1.34 6.70 -5.86
CA TYR A 401 -1.96 6.52 -7.16
C TYR A 401 -2.67 7.80 -7.59
N ASP A 402 -2.43 8.23 -8.83
CA ASP A 402 -3.19 9.31 -9.44
C ASP A 402 -4.39 8.73 -10.19
N PRO A 403 -5.60 9.27 -10.02
CA PRO A 403 -6.74 8.87 -10.81
C PRO A 403 -6.61 9.37 -12.25
N ASP A 404 -7.35 8.74 -13.16
CA ASP A 404 -7.51 9.28 -14.51
C ASP A 404 -8.19 10.67 -14.46
N ARG A 405 -8.02 11.45 -15.53
CA ARG A 405 -8.51 12.84 -15.59
C ARG A 405 -10.02 12.94 -15.38
N GLU A 406 -10.81 12.01 -15.93
CA GLU A 406 -12.27 12.06 -15.79
C GLU A 406 -12.67 11.79 -14.34
N SER A 407 -12.07 10.78 -13.72
CA SER A 407 -12.28 10.45 -12.30
C SER A 407 -11.85 11.60 -11.39
N LEU A 408 -10.71 12.25 -11.67
CA LEU A 408 -10.24 13.42 -10.92
C LEU A 408 -11.25 14.57 -10.96
N GLU A 409 -11.67 14.99 -12.16
CA GLU A 409 -12.61 16.10 -12.36
C GLU A 409 -13.97 15.83 -11.69
N ARG A 410 -14.39 14.56 -11.67
CA ARG A 410 -15.66 14.13 -11.10
C ARG A 410 -15.62 14.05 -9.57
N TYR A 411 -14.53 13.53 -9.01
CA TYR A 411 -14.48 13.04 -7.63
C TYR A 411 -13.57 13.79 -6.68
N GLN A 412 -12.83 14.81 -7.14
CA GLN A 412 -12.04 15.67 -6.26
C GLN A 412 -12.86 16.31 -5.13
N ILE A 413 -14.16 16.54 -5.35
CA ILE A 413 -15.11 16.97 -4.32
C ILE A 413 -16.26 15.98 -4.26
N VAL A 414 -16.43 15.30 -3.13
CA VAL A 414 -17.48 14.30 -2.90
C VAL A 414 -18.78 15.01 -2.53
N ARG A 415 -19.85 14.82 -3.30
CA ARG A 415 -21.12 15.57 -3.11
C ARG A 415 -22.25 14.72 -2.54
N GLY A 416 -22.01 13.43 -2.32
CA GLY A 416 -22.99 12.52 -1.74
C GLY A 416 -22.44 11.11 -1.56
N PHE A 417 -23.19 10.29 -0.82
CA PHE A 417 -22.91 8.86 -0.70
C PHE A 417 -22.77 8.13 -2.04
N PRO A 418 -23.47 8.52 -3.13
CA PRO A 418 -23.24 7.87 -4.41
C PRO A 418 -21.83 8.07 -4.98
N ASP A 419 -21.22 9.24 -4.76
CA ASP A 419 -19.85 9.52 -5.21
C ASP A 419 -18.85 8.69 -4.40
N LEU A 420 -19.04 8.62 -3.08
CA LEU A 420 -18.25 7.78 -2.18
C LEU A 420 -18.15 6.34 -2.69
N ARG A 421 -19.30 5.73 -2.99
CA ARG A 421 -19.38 4.36 -3.50
C ARG A 421 -18.62 4.18 -4.80
N LYS A 422 -18.71 5.15 -5.70
CA LYS A 422 -18.05 5.09 -7.00
C LYS A 422 -16.54 5.22 -6.85
N ILE A 423 -16.08 6.09 -5.97
CA ILE A 423 -14.65 6.27 -5.65
C ILE A 423 -14.08 5.00 -5.02
N SER A 424 -14.74 4.44 -4.00
CA SER A 424 -14.36 3.17 -3.35
C SER A 424 -14.16 2.02 -4.35
N ALA A 425 -15.01 1.97 -5.37
CA ALA A 425 -14.95 0.97 -6.42
C ALA A 425 -13.78 1.18 -7.41
N LEU A 426 -13.05 2.29 -7.35
CA LEU A 426 -11.87 2.52 -8.19
C LEU A 426 -10.61 1.83 -7.64
N GLY A 427 -10.64 1.38 -6.38
CA GLY A 427 -9.54 0.64 -5.76
C GLY A 427 -9.17 -0.62 -6.53
N GLN A 428 -7.89 -1.00 -6.47
CA GLN A 428 -7.36 -2.14 -7.22
C GLN A 428 -6.30 -2.87 -6.40
N PRO A 429 -6.24 -4.21 -6.45
CA PRO A 429 -5.18 -4.95 -5.80
C PRO A 429 -3.85 -4.76 -6.57
N ARG A 430 -2.72 -5.04 -5.91
CA ARG A 430 -1.39 -4.91 -6.53
C ARG A 430 -0.98 -6.09 -7.39
N GLY A 431 -1.78 -7.15 -7.39
CA GLY A 431 -1.46 -8.40 -8.05
C GLY A 431 -2.38 -9.52 -7.58
N PRO A 432 -2.20 -10.74 -8.12
CA PRO A 432 -3.11 -11.85 -7.92
C PRO A 432 -2.93 -12.57 -6.58
N SER A 433 -1.90 -12.28 -5.77
CA SER A 433 -1.69 -12.97 -4.50
C SER A 433 -2.58 -12.41 -3.38
N LEU A 434 -2.85 -13.23 -2.35
CA LEU A 434 -3.58 -12.77 -1.17
C LEU A 434 -2.90 -11.58 -0.50
N ASP A 435 -1.58 -11.61 -0.33
CA ASP A 435 -0.82 -10.52 0.31
C ASP A 435 -0.97 -9.18 -0.43
N GLU A 436 -1.03 -9.22 -1.76
CA GLU A 436 -1.25 -8.05 -2.62
C GLU A 436 -2.68 -7.51 -2.59
N HIS A 437 -3.64 -8.32 -2.12
CA HIS A 437 -5.00 -7.89 -1.80
C HIS A 437 -5.11 -7.40 -0.34
N LEU A 438 -4.19 -7.75 0.56
CA LEU A 438 -4.24 -7.29 1.96
C LEU A 438 -3.60 -5.92 2.11
N SER A 439 -4.24 -4.91 1.53
CA SER A 439 -3.93 -3.49 1.66
C SER A 439 -5.20 -2.65 1.72
N VAL A 440 -5.19 -1.54 2.45
CA VAL A 440 -6.36 -0.66 2.58
C VAL A 440 -6.28 0.43 1.52
N ASP A 441 -7.34 0.57 0.71
CA ASP A 441 -7.49 1.73 -0.16
C ASP A 441 -7.94 2.96 0.63
N VAL A 442 -7.26 4.07 0.40
CA VAL A 442 -7.45 5.34 1.10
C VAL A 442 -7.58 6.43 0.04
N PHE A 443 -8.77 7.02 -0.10
CA PHE A 443 -9.04 8.02 -1.13
C PHE A 443 -9.01 9.43 -0.54
N TRP A 444 -8.05 10.20 -1.04
CA TRP A 444 -7.71 11.54 -0.57
C TRP A 444 -8.42 12.55 -1.46
N VAL A 445 -9.46 13.19 -0.94
CA VAL A 445 -10.28 14.15 -1.72
C VAL A 445 -10.04 15.58 -1.23
N GLU A 446 -10.29 16.56 -2.09
CA GLU A 446 -10.21 17.99 -1.73
C GLU A 446 -11.19 18.31 -0.58
N ASP A 447 -12.47 17.94 -0.75
CA ASP A 447 -13.51 18.19 0.25
C ASP A 447 -14.70 17.22 0.15
N ILE A 448 -15.48 17.14 1.24
CA ILE A 448 -16.70 16.33 1.35
C ILE A 448 -17.88 17.26 1.65
N LEU A 449 -18.76 17.41 0.65
CA LEU A 449 -19.93 18.29 0.66
C LEU A 449 -21.23 17.47 0.57
N VAL A 450 -21.54 16.68 1.59
CA VAL A 450 -22.76 15.86 1.61
C VAL A 450 -23.91 16.63 2.25
N GLY A 451 -24.87 17.07 1.42
CA GLY A 451 -26.14 17.65 1.89
C GLY A 451 -26.00 18.80 2.90
N GLN A 452 -26.85 18.79 3.94
CA GLN A 452 -26.84 19.79 5.03
C GLN A 452 -25.74 19.52 6.08
N THR A 453 -25.00 18.41 5.97
CA THR A 453 -23.90 18.03 6.87
C THR A 453 -22.53 18.42 6.32
N SER A 454 -22.50 19.24 5.27
CA SER A 454 -21.28 19.80 4.69
C SER A 454 -20.44 20.52 5.75
N GLY A 455 -19.18 20.10 5.92
CA GLY A 455 -18.27 20.58 6.96
C GLY A 455 -18.36 19.89 8.32
N LEU A 456 -19.27 18.93 8.52
CA LEU A 456 -19.33 18.07 9.72
C LEU A 456 -18.74 16.68 9.47
N ILE A 457 -18.82 16.19 8.23
CA ILE A 457 -18.23 14.91 7.83
C ILE A 457 -16.80 15.17 7.38
N LEU A 458 -15.84 14.66 8.14
CA LEU A 458 -14.40 14.81 7.87
C LEU A 458 -13.86 13.61 7.08
N GLY A 459 -14.38 12.43 7.37
CA GLY A 459 -14.07 11.19 6.69
C GLY A 459 -15.27 10.25 6.72
N LEU A 460 -15.21 9.23 5.87
CA LEU A 460 -16.16 8.14 5.81
C LEU A 460 -15.43 6.85 5.40
N SER A 461 -15.48 5.86 6.29
CA SER A 461 -15.17 4.48 5.96
C SER A 461 -16.31 3.84 5.14
N ALA A 462 -15.97 3.22 4.01
CA ALA A 462 -16.97 2.65 3.10
C ALA A 462 -17.63 1.38 3.67
N GLY A 463 -16.96 0.69 4.60
CA GLY A 463 -17.46 -0.45 5.35
C GLY A 463 -16.94 -0.43 6.79
N VAL A 464 -17.75 -0.89 7.75
CA VAL A 464 -17.36 -0.94 9.17
C VAL A 464 -17.73 -2.31 9.77
N PRO A 465 -16.81 -3.28 9.81
CA PRO A 465 -15.48 -3.28 9.17
C PRO A 465 -15.58 -3.27 7.64
N GLY A 466 -14.47 -3.01 6.97
CA GLY A 466 -14.33 -3.19 5.53
C GLY A 466 -14.19 -4.66 5.10
N PRO A 467 -14.56 -5.02 3.86
CA PRO A 467 -14.33 -6.36 3.32
C PRO A 467 -12.84 -6.55 2.98
N PRO A 468 -12.09 -7.43 3.67
CA PRO A 468 -10.66 -7.49 3.45
C PRO A 468 -10.31 -8.03 2.08
N GLY A 469 -9.45 -7.29 1.37
CA GLY A 469 -8.96 -7.61 0.04
C GLY A 469 -9.96 -7.55 -1.11
N MET A 470 -11.17 -7.02 -0.91
CA MET A 470 -12.14 -6.86 -1.99
C MET A 470 -12.01 -5.51 -2.71
N HIS A 471 -10.81 -5.24 -3.22
CA HIS A 471 -10.48 -4.02 -3.95
C HIS A 471 -11.42 -3.78 -5.14
N GLY A 472 -11.96 -2.58 -5.28
CA GLY A 472 -12.86 -2.26 -6.40
C GLY A 472 -14.32 -2.59 -6.15
N ASN A 473 -14.68 -2.95 -4.91
CA ASN A 473 -16.05 -2.98 -4.41
C ASN A 473 -16.47 -1.59 -3.84
N ALA A 474 -17.76 -1.29 -3.83
CA ALA A 474 -18.31 -0.04 -3.32
C ALA A 474 -18.20 0.12 -1.79
N ASN A 475 -17.93 -0.95 -1.04
CA ASN A 475 -17.66 -0.91 0.41
C ASN A 475 -16.15 -0.93 0.73
N ASN A 476 -15.30 -0.80 -0.29
CA ASN A 476 -13.86 -0.86 -0.13
C ASN A 476 -13.26 0.50 0.25
N GLY A 477 -12.28 0.45 1.15
CA GLY A 477 -11.48 1.57 1.58
C GLY A 477 -12.23 2.64 2.37
N LEU A 478 -11.59 3.79 2.47
CA LEU A 478 -12.09 4.95 3.19
C LEU A 478 -11.77 6.24 2.44
N ILE A 479 -12.61 7.26 2.61
CA ILE A 479 -12.49 8.55 1.94
C ILE A 479 -12.44 9.64 3.01
N PHE A 480 -11.51 10.58 2.91
CA PHE A 480 -11.51 11.76 3.78
C PHE A 480 -10.97 13.01 3.08
N ARG A 481 -11.35 14.17 3.60
CA ARG A 481 -10.99 15.48 3.04
C ARG A 481 -9.58 15.90 3.44
N LEU A 482 -8.94 16.66 2.55
CA LEU A 482 -7.58 17.19 2.76
C LEU A 482 -7.52 18.72 2.82
N ALA A 483 -8.66 19.38 3.01
CA ALA A 483 -8.74 20.83 3.09
C ALA A 483 -7.79 21.47 4.14
N ASP A 484 -7.35 20.69 5.14
CA ASP A 484 -6.49 21.13 6.24
C ASP A 484 -5.01 20.66 6.09
N LEU A 485 -4.65 19.98 4.99
CA LEU A 485 -3.28 19.54 4.70
C LEU A 485 -2.34 20.76 4.55
N GLY A 486 -1.17 20.68 5.18
CA GLY A 486 -0.17 21.74 5.27
C GLY A 486 -0.56 22.91 6.19
N GLN A 487 -1.77 22.87 6.79
CA GLN A 487 -2.20 23.81 7.83
C GLN A 487 -2.23 23.15 9.21
N ASP A 488 -2.81 21.95 9.28
CA ASP A 488 -2.89 21.14 10.49
C ASP A 488 -2.78 19.64 10.14
N ASN A 489 -1.55 19.21 9.86
CA ASN A 489 -1.26 17.82 9.47
C ASN A 489 -1.61 16.82 10.59
N ALA A 490 -1.54 17.26 11.86
CA ALA A 490 -1.95 16.44 13.01
C ALA A 490 -3.46 16.17 13.01
N PHE A 491 -4.28 17.18 12.67
CA PHE A 491 -5.72 17.02 12.50
C PHE A 491 -6.06 16.06 11.35
N VAL A 492 -5.39 16.20 10.21
CA VAL A 492 -5.56 15.30 9.05
C VAL A 492 -5.16 13.85 9.39
N ALA A 493 -4.06 13.68 10.12
CA ALA A 493 -3.62 12.37 10.61
C ALA A 493 -4.65 11.71 11.54
N GLN A 494 -5.27 12.48 12.44
CA GLN A 494 -6.31 11.96 13.33
C GLN A 494 -7.54 11.50 12.54
N ILE A 495 -7.98 12.26 11.52
CA ILE A 495 -9.10 11.85 10.64
C ILE A 495 -8.76 10.52 9.96
N MET A 496 -7.59 10.43 9.32
CA MET A 496 -7.18 9.21 8.63
C MET A 496 -7.10 8.01 9.57
N ALA A 497 -6.51 8.19 10.76
CA ALA A 497 -6.41 7.14 11.78
C ALA A 497 -7.79 6.69 12.29
N HIS A 498 -8.73 7.62 12.45
CA HIS A 498 -10.10 7.34 12.89
C HIS A 498 -10.84 6.49 11.86
N GLU A 499 -10.79 6.88 10.59
CA GLU A 499 -11.44 6.12 9.51
C GLU A 499 -10.79 4.75 9.29
N LEU A 500 -9.45 4.65 9.42
CA LEU A 500 -8.78 3.35 9.42
C LEU A 500 -9.26 2.49 10.59
N GLY A 501 -9.45 3.09 11.78
CA GLY A 501 -10.04 2.43 12.93
C GLY A 501 -11.41 1.81 12.59
N HIS A 502 -12.30 2.57 11.96
CA HIS A 502 -13.58 2.05 11.47
C HIS A 502 -13.41 0.91 10.47
N TYR A 503 -12.59 1.12 9.44
CA TYR A 503 -12.37 0.10 8.40
C TYR A 503 -11.81 -1.21 8.98
N LEU A 504 -11.01 -1.12 10.05
CA LEU A 504 -10.44 -2.26 10.76
C LEU A 504 -11.38 -2.88 11.82
N GLY A 505 -12.56 -2.32 12.05
CA GLY A 505 -13.62 -2.89 12.89
C GLY A 505 -13.97 -2.11 14.16
N LEU A 506 -13.32 -0.98 14.43
CA LEU A 506 -13.68 -0.14 15.57
C LEU A 506 -14.97 0.65 15.31
N ARG A 507 -15.68 0.96 16.39
CA ARG A 507 -16.89 1.80 16.38
C ARG A 507 -16.66 3.03 17.22
N HIS A 508 -17.53 4.03 17.08
CA HIS A 508 -17.47 5.15 17.99
C HIS A 508 -17.65 4.65 19.42
N THR A 509 -16.79 5.11 20.34
CA THR A 509 -16.92 4.78 21.77
C THR A 509 -18.31 5.16 22.27
N THR A 510 -18.76 6.35 21.88
CA THR A 510 -20.13 6.83 22.10
C THR A 510 -20.62 7.57 20.86
N GLU A 511 -21.76 7.18 20.31
CA GLU A 511 -22.37 7.87 19.17
C GLU A 511 -22.95 9.23 19.57
N THR A 512 -22.94 10.20 18.64
CA THR A 512 -23.49 11.55 18.87
C THR A 512 -24.97 11.55 19.27
N LEU A 513 -25.72 10.49 18.89
CA LEU A 513 -27.14 10.29 19.16
C LEU A 513 -27.43 9.45 20.42
N HIS A 514 -26.42 9.07 21.22
CA HIS A 514 -26.54 8.10 22.31
C HIS A 514 -27.73 8.31 23.27
N ASN A 515 -27.99 9.58 23.62
CA ASN A 515 -29.11 9.95 24.50
C ASN A 515 -30.22 10.74 23.80
N GLY A 516 -30.22 10.76 22.47
CA GLY A 516 -31.31 11.33 21.71
C GLY A 516 -32.59 10.51 21.87
N THR A 517 -33.72 11.20 21.99
CA THR A 517 -35.05 10.57 22.13
C THR A 517 -35.93 10.77 20.90
N ASP A 518 -35.41 11.45 19.87
CA ASP A 518 -36.10 11.57 18.59
C ASP A 518 -36.10 10.24 17.82
N GLU A 519 -36.94 10.17 16.79
CA GLU A 519 -37.14 8.96 15.99
C GLU A 519 -35.84 8.47 15.34
N ALA A 520 -34.95 9.39 14.92
CA ALA A 520 -33.67 9.04 14.32
C ALA A 520 -32.75 8.38 15.36
N SER A 521 -32.66 8.95 16.56
CA SER A 521 -31.83 8.40 17.65
C SER A 521 -32.30 7.03 18.10
N VAL A 522 -33.62 6.81 18.22
CA VAL A 522 -34.20 5.50 18.52
C VAL A 522 -33.90 4.51 17.39
N PHE A 523 -34.06 4.93 16.13
CA PHE A 523 -33.75 4.11 14.96
C PHE A 523 -32.29 3.67 14.94
N PHE A 524 -31.35 4.59 15.10
CA PHE A 524 -29.92 4.30 15.15
C PHE A 524 -29.58 3.29 16.25
N LYS A 525 -30.10 3.52 17.47
CA LYS A 525 -29.92 2.59 18.59
C LYS A 525 -30.42 1.18 18.30
N THR A 526 -31.55 1.05 17.62
CA THR A 526 -32.09 -0.27 17.26
C THR A 526 -31.39 -0.93 16.10
N MET A 527 -30.58 -0.19 15.33
CA MET A 527 -29.91 -0.72 14.15
C MET A 527 -28.47 -1.11 14.44
N VAL A 528 -27.72 -0.30 15.19
CA VAL A 528 -26.25 -0.44 15.34
C VAL A 528 -25.75 -0.22 16.77
N ASP A 529 -26.69 -0.07 17.71
CA ASP A 529 -26.44 0.49 19.03
C ASP A 529 -25.85 1.92 18.96
N THR A 530 -25.48 2.48 20.12
CA THR A 530 -24.99 3.86 20.27
C THR A 530 -23.71 3.96 21.10
N GLN A 531 -23.11 2.82 21.38
CA GLN A 531 -21.83 2.65 22.07
C GLN A 531 -21.13 1.44 21.43
N ASP A 532 -19.80 1.41 21.49
CA ASP A 532 -19.08 0.21 21.11
C ASP A 532 -19.29 -0.92 22.14
N PRO A 533 -19.11 -2.19 21.76
CA PRO A 533 -19.28 -3.31 22.69
C PRO A 533 -17.94 -3.71 23.35
N LEU A 534 -17.10 -2.72 23.63
CA LEU A 534 -15.83 -2.91 24.33
C LEU A 534 -16.01 -2.48 25.78
N ASP A 535 -15.56 -3.30 26.72
CA ASP A 535 -15.82 -3.05 28.15
C ASP A 535 -14.89 -1.98 28.75
N ASP A 536 -13.80 -1.63 28.05
CA ASP A 536 -12.75 -0.74 28.54
C ASP A 536 -12.80 0.68 27.95
N THR A 537 -13.81 0.96 27.13
CA THR A 537 -14.10 2.29 26.58
C THR A 537 -15.18 2.98 27.43
N PRO A 538 -14.90 4.17 27.99
CA PRO A 538 -15.92 4.92 28.71
C PRO A 538 -17.07 5.33 27.79
N VAL A 539 -18.31 5.35 28.31
CA VAL A 539 -19.47 5.85 27.58
C VAL A 539 -19.83 7.25 28.06
N CYS A 540 -19.97 8.19 27.12
CA CYS A 540 -20.40 9.54 27.43
C CYS A 540 -21.93 9.63 27.53
N SER A 541 -22.41 10.11 28.67
CA SER A 541 -23.85 10.29 28.87
C SER A 541 -24.48 11.24 27.85
N ASN A 542 -23.79 12.26 27.33
CA ASN A 542 -24.39 13.14 26.32
C ASN A 542 -23.33 13.84 25.46
N VAL A 543 -22.87 13.14 24.42
CA VAL A 543 -21.85 13.65 23.49
C VAL A 543 -22.27 14.97 22.86
N GLN A 544 -23.53 15.09 22.42
CA GLN A 544 -24.03 16.29 21.73
C GLN A 544 -23.87 17.57 22.57
N PHE A 545 -24.01 17.49 23.89
CA PHE A 545 -23.92 18.65 24.79
C PHE A 545 -22.56 18.78 25.48
N GLN A 546 -21.87 17.67 25.76
CA GLN A 546 -20.60 17.68 26.50
C GLN A 546 -19.40 17.87 25.58
N GLY A 547 -19.46 17.41 24.33
CA GLY A 547 -18.34 17.45 23.38
C GLY A 547 -17.05 16.92 24.03
N PHE A 548 -15.97 17.70 23.96
CA PHE A 548 -14.67 17.34 24.57
C PHE A 548 -14.65 17.32 26.11
N GLY A 549 -15.79 17.55 26.78
CA GLY A 549 -15.96 17.30 28.21
C GLY A 549 -16.31 15.84 28.54
N CYS A 550 -16.55 15.00 27.54
CA CYS A 550 -16.83 13.58 27.70
C CYS A 550 -15.62 12.79 28.23
N PRO A 551 -15.82 11.70 29.00
CA PRO A 551 -14.73 10.89 29.55
C PRO A 551 -13.93 10.11 28.49
N ASP A 552 -14.50 9.89 27.32
CA ASP A 552 -13.93 9.21 26.16
C ASP A 552 -13.43 10.19 25.07
N ALA A 553 -13.44 11.50 25.33
CA ALA A 553 -13.08 12.51 24.32
C ALA A 553 -11.63 12.43 23.82
N GLY A 554 -10.74 11.78 24.57
CA GLY A 554 -9.36 11.53 24.15
C GLY A 554 -9.18 10.24 23.34
N ASN A 555 -10.22 9.41 23.20
CA ASN A 555 -10.12 8.16 22.47
C ASN A 555 -10.11 8.41 20.95
N LEU A 556 -9.34 7.61 20.21
CA LEU A 556 -9.28 7.65 18.74
C LEU A 556 -10.68 7.63 18.11
N MET A 557 -11.57 6.80 18.66
CA MET A 557 -12.91 6.57 18.11
C MET A 557 -13.98 7.47 18.74
N PHE A 558 -13.61 8.54 19.44
CA PHE A 558 -14.60 9.56 19.78
C PHE A 558 -15.13 10.22 18.49
N PRO A 559 -16.44 10.47 18.31
CA PRO A 559 -17.03 10.93 17.05
C PRO A 559 -16.77 12.43 16.76
N ALA A 560 -15.65 12.96 17.25
CA ALA A 560 -15.18 14.31 16.98
C ALA A 560 -13.65 14.34 17.03
N VAL A 561 -13.07 15.15 16.16
CA VAL A 561 -11.62 15.32 16.04
C VAL A 561 -11.19 16.55 16.83
N GLY A 562 -10.18 16.40 17.68
CA GLY A 562 -9.63 17.48 18.49
C GLY A 562 -8.48 17.00 19.37
N GLY A 563 -7.48 17.87 19.58
CA GLY A 563 -6.29 17.56 20.37
C GLY A 563 -5.04 17.28 19.53
N SER A 564 -3.94 16.93 20.19
CA SER A 564 -2.71 16.47 19.53
C SER A 564 -2.77 14.97 19.28
N THR A 565 -2.19 14.47 18.18
CA THR A 565 -2.02 13.03 17.92
C THR A 565 -1.31 12.29 19.07
N ALA A 566 -0.42 12.99 19.79
CA ALA A 566 0.26 12.47 20.97
C ALA A 566 -0.69 12.17 22.13
N ASP A 567 -1.81 12.88 22.23
CA ASP A 567 -2.79 12.75 23.33
C ASP A 567 -3.92 11.74 23.02
N ILE A 568 -3.99 11.23 21.78
CA ILE A 568 -5.01 10.27 21.35
C ILE A 568 -4.82 8.90 22.00
N GLU A 569 -5.86 8.33 22.58
CA GLU A 569 -5.81 7.04 23.26
C GLU A 569 -6.44 5.93 22.40
N ILE A 570 -5.86 4.73 22.47
CA ILE A 570 -6.46 3.48 21.98
C ILE A 570 -6.53 2.54 23.19
N SER A 571 -7.71 2.00 23.49
CA SER A 571 -7.89 1.07 24.60
C SER A 571 -7.23 -0.29 24.32
N GLU A 572 -7.06 -1.12 25.35
CA GLU A 572 -6.46 -2.45 25.18
C GLU A 572 -7.36 -3.34 24.32
N GLN A 573 -8.68 -3.26 24.50
CA GLN A 573 -9.61 -4.03 23.68
C GLN A 573 -9.69 -3.48 22.26
N GLN A 574 -9.64 -2.17 22.05
CA GLN A 574 -9.56 -1.59 20.69
C GLN A 574 -8.30 -2.08 19.96
N ALA A 575 -7.14 -2.08 20.62
CA ALA A 575 -5.91 -2.61 20.05
C ALA A 575 -6.02 -4.10 19.69
N ALA A 576 -6.73 -4.88 20.52
CA ALA A 576 -7.00 -6.29 20.22
C ALA A 576 -7.92 -6.47 19.00
N VAL A 577 -8.97 -5.64 18.85
CA VAL A 577 -9.84 -5.66 17.66
C VAL A 577 -9.03 -5.35 16.40
N LEU A 578 -8.21 -4.29 16.42
CA LEU A 578 -7.40 -3.91 15.26
C LEU A 578 -6.48 -5.06 14.81
N LYS A 579 -5.82 -5.75 15.74
CA LYS A 579 -4.92 -6.90 15.47
C LYS A 579 -5.65 -8.16 14.99
N LEU A 580 -6.95 -8.27 15.22
CA LEU A 580 -7.75 -9.38 14.69
C LEU A 580 -8.10 -9.18 13.21
N ASN A 581 -7.90 -7.98 12.65
CA ASN A 581 -8.28 -7.72 11.28
C ASN A 581 -7.26 -8.32 10.28
N PRO A 582 -7.70 -9.05 9.24
CA PRO A 582 -6.81 -9.67 8.24
C PRO A 582 -5.94 -8.68 7.45
N PHE A 583 -6.28 -7.38 7.40
CA PHE A 583 -5.41 -6.37 6.80
C PHE A 583 -4.11 -6.16 7.57
N VAL A 584 -4.07 -6.53 8.84
CA VAL A 584 -2.86 -6.44 9.66
C VAL A 584 -2.03 -7.70 9.40
N LYS A 585 -0.83 -7.50 8.81
CA LYS A 585 0.10 -8.58 8.43
C LYS A 585 1.47 -8.53 9.11
#